data_AF-A0A7X6B0Z2-F1
#
_entry.id   AF-A0A7X6B0Z2-F1
#
_cell.length_a   1.000
_cell.length_b   1.000
_cell.length_c   1.000
_cell.angle_alpha   90.00
_cell.angle_beta   90.00
_cell.angle_gamma   90.00
#
_symmetry.space_group_name_H-M   'P 1'
#
loop_
_entity.id
_entity.type
_entity.pdbx_description
1 polymer ?
#
loop_
_entity_poly.entity_id
_entity_poly.type
_entity_poly.pdbx_seq_one_letter_code
_entity_poly.pdbx_strand_id
1 'polypeptide(L)' 'MTAPIPRFTGDAAPYGGGDPYADYRAADLPFTHLVDLADRRLGGGAAPRPTTRIRPRTTTTGP' A
#
# COMPACT_ATOMS: atom_id res chain seq x y z
N MET A 1 -18.26 -26.40 9.38
CA MET A 1 -18.31 -25.15 10.18
C MET A 1 -17.20 -24.24 9.67
N THR A 2 -17.53 -23.12 9.02
CA THR A 2 -16.51 -22.19 8.47
C THR A 2 -16.07 -21.22 9.56
N ALA A 3 -14.78 -21.21 9.87
CA ALA A 3 -14.20 -20.26 10.82
C ALA A 3 -14.24 -18.83 10.25
N PRO A 4 -14.58 -17.81 11.06
CA PRO A 4 -14.60 -16.43 10.61
C PRO A 4 -13.18 -15.93 10.30
N ILE A 5 -13.04 -15.13 9.23
CA ILE A 5 -11.77 -14.52 8.83
C ILE A 5 -11.40 -13.47 9.88
N PRO A 6 -10.21 -13.55 10.51
CA PRO A 6 -9.76 -12.54 11.46
C PRO A 6 -9.68 -11.18 10.78
N ARG A 7 -10.33 -10.18 11.40
CA ARG A 7 -10.34 -8.79 10.91
C ARG A 7 -9.27 -8.03 11.68
N PHE A 8 -8.16 -7.72 11.04
CA PHE A 8 -7.14 -6.86 11.63
C PHE A 8 -7.52 -5.40 11.39
N THR A 9 -8.03 -4.73 12.44
CA THR A 9 -8.43 -3.31 12.42
C THR A 9 -7.46 -2.43 13.21
N GLY A 10 -6.38 -3.01 13.75
CA GLY A 10 -5.37 -2.25 14.51
C GLY A 10 -4.46 -1.46 13.57
N ASP A 11 -3.96 -0.33 14.06
CA ASP A 11 -2.90 0.39 13.38
C ASP A 11 -1.69 -0.53 13.25
N ALA A 12 -1.18 -0.68 12.03
CA ALA A 12 0.06 -1.40 11.82
C ALA A 12 1.17 -0.69 12.61
N ALA A 13 1.88 -1.45 13.46
CA ALA A 13 3.03 -0.90 14.15
C ALA A 13 4.02 -0.35 13.11
N PRO A 14 4.61 0.84 13.33
CA PRO A 14 5.63 1.37 12.44
C PRO A 14 6.74 0.33 12.26
N TYR A 15 7.16 0.12 11.01
CA TYR A 15 8.27 -0.78 10.73
C TYR A 15 9.51 -0.29 11.49
N GLY A 16 10.08 -1.14 12.36
CA GLY A 16 11.07 -0.78 13.39
C GLY A 16 12.44 -0.31 12.88
N GLY A 17 12.60 -0.10 11.57
CA GLY A 17 13.83 0.32 10.94
C GLY A 17 14.52 -0.83 10.21
N GLY A 18 15.02 -0.52 9.01
CA GLY A 18 15.51 -1.46 8.01
C GLY A 18 14.83 -1.20 6.67
N ASP A 19 15.43 -1.66 5.58
CA ASP A 19 14.70 -1.77 4.31
C ASP A 19 14.04 -3.16 4.30
N PRO A 20 12.70 -3.25 4.43
CA PRO A 20 11.98 -4.53 4.39
C PRO A 20 12.24 -5.30 3.10
N TYR A 21 12.77 -4.62 2.08
CA TYR A 21 13.03 -5.16 0.76
C TYR A 21 14.51 -5.22 0.40
N ALA A 22 15.42 -5.07 1.37
CA ALA A 22 16.87 -5.08 1.12
C ALA A 22 17.31 -6.31 0.31
N ASP A 23 16.79 -7.49 0.68
CA ASP A 23 17.13 -8.76 0.03
C ASP A 23 16.50 -8.90 -1.38
N TYR A 24 15.34 -8.27 -1.60
CA TYR A 24 14.65 -8.29 -2.89
C TYR A 24 15.18 -7.24 -3.87
N ARG A 25 15.92 -6.23 -3.40
CA ARG A 25 16.50 -5.18 -4.27
C ARG A 25 17.64 -5.66 -5.15
N ALA A 26 18.40 -6.64 -4.69
CA ALA A 26 19.56 -7.18 -5.41
C ALA A 26 19.28 -8.50 -6.14
N ALA A 27 18.11 -9.09 -5.89
CA ALA A 27 17.71 -10.36 -6.48
C ALA A 27 17.11 -10.16 -7.87
N ASP A 28 17.55 -10.96 -8.84
CA ASP A 28 16.87 -11.07 -10.12
C ASP A 28 15.51 -11.75 -9.91
N LEU A 29 14.45 -10.99 -10.13
CA LEU A 29 13.10 -11.45 -9.89
C LEU A 29 12.66 -12.34 -11.07
N PRO A 30 11.98 -13.47 -10.83
CA PRO A 30 11.56 -14.40 -11.88
C PRO A 30 10.42 -13.84 -12.76
N PHE A 31 10.15 -12.54 -12.72
CA PHE A 31 9.16 -11.84 -13.51
C PHE A 31 9.72 -10.57 -14.19
N THR A 32 11.02 -10.30 -14.07
CA THR A 32 11.69 -9.18 -14.78
C THR A 32 11.60 -9.33 -16.30
N HIS A 33 11.34 -10.53 -16.80
CA HIS A 33 11.11 -10.83 -18.22
C HIS A 33 9.66 -10.60 -18.68
N LEU A 34 8.74 -10.32 -17.77
CA LEU A 34 7.35 -10.01 -18.10
C LEU A 34 7.21 -8.57 -18.57
N VAL A 35 6.15 -8.32 -19.32
CA VAL A 35 5.89 -7.00 -19.89
C VAL A 35 5.54 -5.98 -18.80
N ASP A 36 6.06 -4.76 -18.93
CA ASP A 36 5.78 -3.68 -17.98
C ASP A 36 4.34 -3.21 -18.12
N LEU A 37 3.50 -3.52 -17.13
CA LEU A 37 2.09 -3.12 -17.11
C LEU A 37 1.92 -1.60 -16.92
N ALA A 38 2.95 -0.88 -16.47
CA ALA A 38 2.96 0.58 -16.43
C ALA A 38 3.34 1.21 -17.79
N ASP A 39 3.70 0.41 -18.80
CA ASP A 39 4.00 0.89 -20.15
C ASP A 39 2.74 1.52 -20.78
N ARG A 40 2.86 2.79 -21.22
CA ARG A 40 1.77 3.53 -21.87
C ARG A 40 1.33 2.90 -23.19
N ARG A 41 2.18 2.13 -23.87
CA ARG A 41 1.86 1.37 -25.09
C ARG A 41 0.90 0.23 -24.78
N LEU A 42 0.91 -0.29 -23.55
CA LEU A 42 -0.05 -1.25 -23.04
C LEU A 42 -1.24 -0.62 -22.29
N GLY A 43 -1.28 0.72 -22.22
CA GLY A 43 -2.31 1.46 -21.49
C GLY A 43 -2.02 1.67 -20.00
N GLY A 44 -0.80 1.37 -19.54
CA GLY A 44 -0.35 1.60 -18.18
C GLY A 44 -0.25 3.09 -17.83
N GLY A 45 -0.71 3.45 -16.63
CA GLY A 45 -0.62 4.82 -16.12
C GLY A 45 -0.77 4.87 -14.61
N ALA A 46 0.12 5.59 -13.94
CA ALA A 46 -0.01 5.85 -12.51
C ALA A 46 -1.23 6.76 -12.28
N ALA A 47 -2.15 6.31 -11.42
CA ALA A 47 -3.21 7.19 -10.96
C ALA A 47 -2.59 8.36 -10.19
N PRO A 48 -3.04 9.60 -10.43
CA PRO A 48 -2.55 10.75 -9.68
C PRO A 48 -2.79 10.54 -8.19
N ARG A 49 -1.80 10.91 -7.37
CA ARG A 49 -1.96 10.91 -5.92
C ARG A 49 -3.17 11.77 -5.56
N PRO A 50 -4.17 11.25 -4.82
CA PRO A 50 -5.26 12.07 -4.35
C PRO A 50 -4.70 13.16 -3.43
N THR A 51 -4.92 14.42 -3.78
CA THR A 51 -4.45 15.59 -3.03
C THR A 51 -5.36 15.96 -1.86
N THR A 52 -6.42 15.17 -1.63
CA THR A 52 -7.39 15.43 -0.57
C THR A 52 -6.71 15.45 0.79
N ARG A 53 -6.56 16.66 1.33
CA ARG A 53 -6.12 16.87 2.71
C ARG A 53 -7.21 16.36 3.65
N ILE A 54 -6.84 15.46 4.54
CA ILE A 54 -7.75 15.00 5.60
C ILE A 54 -8.07 16.21 6.48
N ARG A 55 -9.34 16.63 6.49
CA ARG A 55 -9.84 17.58 7.48
C ARG A 55 -10.04 16.82 8.80
N PRO A 56 -9.51 17.32 9.93
CA PRO A 56 -9.81 16.73 11.22
C PRO A 56 -11.32 16.82 11.47
N ARG A 57 -11.94 15.70 11.85
CA ARG A 57 -13.34 15.67 12.29
C ARG A 57 -13.38 16.28 13.68
N THR A 58 -13.79 17.54 13.79
CA THR A 58 -14.03 18.15 15.10
C THR A 58 -15.25 17.47 15.71
N THR A 59 -15.02 16.59 16.68
CA THR A 59 -16.06 16.14 17.60
C THR A 59 -16.41 17.32 18.49
N THR A 60 -17.47 18.05 18.13
CA THR A 60 -18.12 18.96 19.07
C THR A 60 -18.85 18.10 20.08
N THR A 61 -18.21 17.87 21.22
CA THR A 61 -18.86 17.36 22.43
C THR A 61 -19.09 18.53 23.37
N GLY A 62 -20.37 18.84 23.60
CA GLY A 62 -20.84 19.67 24.71
C GLY A 62 -20.95 21.18 24.44
N PRO A 63 -21.85 21.89 25.13
CA PRO A 63 -22.47 21.55 26.42
C PRO A 63 -23.68 20.61 26.37
#